data_AF-A0A1V5IJS7-F1
#
_entry.id   AF-A0A1V5IJS7-F1
#
_cell.length_a   1.000
_cell.length_b   1.000
_cell.length_c   1.000
_cell.angle_alpha   90.00
_cell.angle_beta   90.00
_cell.angle_gamma   90.00
#
_symmetry.space_group_name_H-M   'P 1'
#
loop_
_entity.id
_entity.type
_entity.pdbx_description
1 polymer ?
#
loop_
_entity_poly.entity_id
_entity_poly.type
_entity_poly.pdbx_seq_one_letter_code
_entity_poly.pdbx_strand_id
1 'polypeptide(L)'
;MSEDRDPHTEHRDCPFCRVDLEEVIIDNDLVFARFDRFPVSRGHLLIIPKRHFADYFEASRQEKMALMEVIDQAKRFLHNRFCPDGYNIGVNIGEAAGQTVMHLHVHVISRYTGDVPDPRGGIRGVIAERQHGGNW
;
A
#
# COMPACT_ATOMS: atom_id res chain seq x y z
N MET A 1 -15.10 19.34 -30.69
CA MET A 1 -15.83 19.33 -29.41
C MET A 1 -15.29 18.16 -28.63
N SER A 2 -14.23 18.39 -27.85
CA SER A 2 -13.63 17.39 -26.96
C SER A 2 -14.51 17.33 -25.71
N GLU A 3 -15.16 16.19 -25.50
CA GLU A 3 -15.84 15.92 -24.23
C GLU A 3 -14.77 15.83 -23.15
N ASP A 4 -14.76 16.80 -22.22
CA ASP A 4 -14.05 16.71 -20.96
C ASP A 4 -14.57 15.48 -20.21
N ARG A 5 -13.83 14.36 -20.31
CA ARG A 5 -14.05 13.24 -19.41
C ARG A 5 -13.48 13.62 -18.06
N ASP A 6 -14.35 13.65 -17.07
CA ASP A 6 -13.94 13.69 -15.67
C ASP A 6 -12.97 12.52 -15.41
N PRO A 7 -11.69 12.78 -15.10
CA PRO A 7 -10.69 11.73 -14.87
C PRO A 7 -11.05 10.80 -13.70
N HIS A 8 -12.04 11.15 -12.88
CA HIS A 8 -12.56 10.31 -11.81
C HIS A 8 -13.56 9.23 -12.30
N THR A 9 -14.01 9.26 -13.56
CA THR A 9 -15.06 8.36 -14.06
C THR A 9 -14.57 7.11 -14.81
N GLU A 10 -13.30 7.00 -15.18
CA GLU A 10 -12.81 5.92 -16.07
C GLU A 10 -12.44 4.60 -15.37
N HIS A 11 -12.45 4.51 -14.04
CA HIS A 11 -12.00 3.32 -13.31
C HIS A 11 -13.00 2.82 -12.26
N ARG A 12 -14.28 2.67 -12.66
CA ARG A 12 -15.35 2.26 -11.73
C ARG A 12 -15.07 0.92 -11.05
N ASP A 13 -14.32 0.01 -11.67
CA ASP A 13 -14.06 -1.32 -11.08
C ASP A 13 -12.82 -1.35 -10.18
N CYS A 14 -12.07 -0.25 -10.11
CA CYS A 14 -10.92 -0.15 -9.21
C CYS A 14 -11.40 0.04 -7.75
N PRO A 15 -11.03 -0.84 -6.81
CA PRO A 15 -11.42 -0.72 -5.41
C PRO A 15 -10.76 0.46 -4.70
N PHE A 16 -9.76 1.09 -5.32
CA PHE A 16 -9.02 2.23 -4.77
C PHE A 16 -9.49 3.58 -5.32
N CYS A 17 -10.12 3.61 -6.50
CA CYS A 17 -10.77 4.82 -7.02
C CYS A 17 -12.09 5.12 -6.32
N ARG A 18 -12.77 4.11 -5.81
CA ARG A 18 -13.94 4.28 -4.94
C ARG A 18 -13.49 4.45 -3.50
N VAL A 19 -13.11 5.67 -3.14
CA VAL A 19 -12.68 6.00 -1.78
C VAL A 19 -13.91 6.21 -0.91
N ASP A 20 -14.08 5.36 0.10
CA ASP A 20 -14.93 5.67 1.23
C ASP A 20 -14.13 6.54 2.21
N LEU A 21 -14.54 7.80 2.39
CA LEU A 21 -13.81 8.74 3.24
C LEU A 21 -13.76 8.31 4.70
N GLU A 22 -14.71 7.47 5.15
CA GLU A 22 -14.70 6.94 6.51
C GLU A 22 -13.58 5.90 6.72
N GLU A 23 -13.07 5.27 5.65
CA GLU A 23 -11.94 4.35 5.71
C GLU A 23 -10.58 5.06 5.69
N VAL A 24 -10.54 6.35 5.38
CA VAL A 24 -9.29 7.12 5.26
C VAL A 24 -8.77 7.53 6.64
N ILE A 25 -7.50 7.22 6.91
CA ILE A 25 -6.85 7.44 8.21
C ILE A 25 -5.90 8.64 8.16
N ILE A 26 -5.19 8.77 7.04
CA ILE A 26 -4.22 9.83 6.76
C ILE A 26 -4.38 10.19 5.29
N ASP A 27 -4.36 11.47 4.94
CA ASP A 27 -4.28 11.89 3.55
C ASP A 27 -3.51 13.20 3.38
N ASN A 28 -3.19 13.49 2.13
CA ASN A 28 -2.77 14.81 1.67
C ASN A 28 -3.39 15.06 0.27
N ASP A 29 -2.97 16.11 -0.42
CA ASP A 29 -3.55 16.49 -1.71
C ASP A 29 -3.47 15.39 -2.79
N LEU A 30 -2.48 14.48 -2.72
CA LEU A 30 -2.16 13.54 -3.78
C LEU A 30 -2.35 12.07 -3.40
N VAL A 31 -2.32 11.73 -2.11
CA VAL A 31 -2.38 10.35 -1.64
C VAL A 31 -3.26 10.23 -0.41
N PHE A 32 -3.75 9.03 -0.14
CA PHE A 32 -4.44 8.68 1.11
C PHE A 32 -3.97 7.33 1.62
N ALA A 33 -4.17 7.07 2.91
CA ALA A 33 -3.86 5.80 3.56
C ALA A 33 -5.09 5.23 4.26
N ARG A 34 -5.26 3.92 4.16
CA ARG A 34 -6.31 3.15 4.86
C ARG A 34 -5.79 1.78 5.27
N PHE A 35 -6.49 1.10 6.17
CA PHE A 35 -6.15 -0.28 6.51
C PHE A 35 -6.38 -1.22 5.32
N ASP A 36 -5.48 -2.20 5.17
CA ASP A 36 -5.70 -3.32 4.27
C ASP A 36 -6.88 -4.15 4.80
N ARG A 37 -7.79 -4.54 3.90
CA ARG A 37 -8.94 -5.41 4.23
C ARG A 37 -8.51 -6.86 4.48
N PHE A 38 -7.34 -7.24 3.98
CA PHE A 38 -6.71 -8.54 4.18
C PHE A 38 -5.31 -8.36 4.77
N PRO A 39 -5.22 -7.90 6.03
CA PRO A 39 -3.96 -7.48 6.63
C PRO A 39 -3.02 -8.69 6.84
N VAL A 40 -1.74 -8.52 6.49
CA VAL A 40 -0.68 -9.50 6.85
C VAL A 40 -0.50 -9.54 8.37
N SER A 41 -0.65 -8.39 9.02
CA SER A 41 -0.51 -8.22 10.47
C SER A 41 -1.36 -7.05 10.95
N ARG A 42 -1.57 -6.97 12.26
CA ARG A 42 -2.32 -5.86 12.87
C ARG A 42 -1.69 -4.51 12.53
N GLY A 43 -2.45 -3.63 11.90
CA GLY A 43 -2.00 -2.30 11.49
C GLY A 43 -1.36 -2.27 10.09
N HIS A 44 -1.60 -3.27 9.24
CA HIS A 44 -1.22 -3.20 7.82
C HIS A 44 -2.00 -2.08 7.11
N LEU A 45 -1.27 -1.08 6.62
CA LEU A 45 -1.81 0.04 5.84
C LEU A 45 -1.45 -0.08 4.36
N LEU A 46 -2.33 0.43 3.52
CA LEU A 46 -2.08 0.74 2.12
C LEU A 46 -2.07 2.25 1.94
N ILE A 47 -1.02 2.79 1.31
CA ILE A 47 -0.91 4.19 0.91
C ILE A 47 -1.05 4.27 -0.61
N ILE A 48 -2.02 5.05 -1.08
CA ILE A 48 -2.57 4.96 -2.42
C ILE A 48 -2.64 6.38 -3.02
N PRO A 49 -2.10 6.63 -4.22
CA PRO A 49 -2.32 7.89 -4.93
C PRO A 49 -3.79 8.08 -5.31
N LYS A 50 -4.29 9.31 -5.19
CA LYS A 50 -5.65 9.67 -5.61
C LYS A 50 -5.84 9.54 -7.14
N ARG A 51 -4.78 9.82 -7.92
CA ARG A 51 -4.74 9.55 -9.36
C ARG A 51 -4.58 8.05 -9.61
N HIS A 52 -5.33 7.51 -10.57
CA HIS A 52 -5.22 6.11 -10.96
C HIS A 52 -4.05 5.88 -11.92
N PHE A 53 -3.15 4.98 -11.55
CA PHE A 53 -2.07 4.44 -12.39
C PHE A 53 -1.49 3.20 -11.69
N ALA A 54 -1.01 2.21 -12.43
CA ALA A 54 -0.62 0.92 -11.86
C ALA A 54 0.81 0.89 -11.32
N ASP A 55 1.72 1.60 -11.98
CA ASP A 55 3.16 1.43 -11.82
C ASP A 55 3.80 2.59 -11.04
N TYR A 56 4.64 2.28 -10.05
CA TYR A 56 5.43 3.27 -9.32
C TYR A 56 6.32 4.15 -10.22
N PHE A 57 6.80 3.61 -11.34
CA PHE A 57 7.62 4.34 -12.29
C PHE A 57 6.83 5.41 -13.05
N GLU A 58 5.50 5.31 -13.11
CA GLU A 58 4.59 6.33 -13.67
C GLU A 58 4.27 7.46 -12.67
N ALA A 59 4.60 7.31 -11.39
CA ALA A 59 4.38 8.36 -10.40
C ALA A 59 5.26 9.57 -10.71
N SER A 60 4.63 10.75 -10.72
CA SER A 60 5.32 12.03 -10.76
C SER A 60 6.22 12.21 -9.54
N ARG A 61 7.16 13.15 -9.62
CA ARG A 61 8.03 13.48 -8.48
C ARG A 61 7.22 13.90 -7.26
N GLN A 62 6.16 14.68 -7.47
CA GLN A 62 5.27 15.17 -6.43
C GLN A 62 4.51 14.02 -5.74
N GLU A 63 3.98 13.06 -6.51
CA GLU A 63 3.32 11.88 -5.96
C GLU A 63 4.29 11.00 -5.16
N LYS A 64 5.53 10.83 -5.64
CA LYS A 64 6.57 10.09 -4.89
C LYS A 64 6.89 10.77 -3.56
N MET A 65 6.99 12.11 -3.54
CA MET A 65 7.18 12.86 -2.30
C MET A 65 5.98 12.75 -1.37
N ALA A 66 4.77 12.85 -1.89
CA ALA A 66 3.53 12.69 -1.11
C ALA A 66 3.41 11.28 -0.50
N LEU A 67 3.78 10.23 -1.24
CA LEU A 67 3.85 8.86 -0.74
C LEU A 67 4.84 8.76 0.44
N MET A 68 6.05 9.29 0.30
CA MET A 68 7.06 9.27 1.38
C MET A 68 6.59 10.02 2.63
N GLU A 69 5.97 11.18 2.45
CA GLU A 69 5.40 11.95 3.56
C GLU A 69 4.35 11.14 4.33
N VAL A 70 3.44 10.48 3.62
CA VAL A 70 2.39 9.67 4.26
C VAL A 70 2.96 8.38 4.87
N ILE A 71 4.05 7.82 4.36
CA ILE A 71 4.78 6.72 5.02
C ILE A 71 5.28 7.16 6.40
N ASP A 72 5.88 8.35 6.50
CA ASP A 72 6.39 8.87 7.77
C ASP A 72 5.27 9.16 8.77
N GLN A 73 4.14 9.69 8.30
CA GLN A 73 2.93 9.90 9.11
C GLN A 73 2.34 8.55 9.57
N ALA A 74 2.25 7.57 8.66
CA ALA A 74 1.76 6.23 8.94
C ALA A 74 2.60 5.55 10.04
N LYS A 75 3.93 5.65 10.00
CA LYS A 75 4.79 5.12 11.07
C LYS A 75 4.45 5.70 12.43
N ARG A 76 4.23 7.03 12.52
CA ARG A 76 3.90 7.70 13.80
C ARG A 76 2.53 7.25 14.30
N PHE A 77 1.54 7.23 13.41
CA PHE A 77 0.18 6.78 13.72
C PHE A 77 0.18 5.32 14.22
N LEU A 78 0.81 4.41 13.47
CA LEU A 78 0.88 2.99 13.80
C LEU A 78 1.63 2.75 15.12
N HIS A 79 2.72 3.48 15.36
CA HIS A 79 3.46 3.39 16.61
C HIS A 79 2.59 3.78 17.81
N ASN A 80 1.90 4.92 17.74
CA ASN A 80 1.07 5.40 18.83
C ASN A 80 -0.15 4.51 19.08
N ARG A 81 -0.68 3.86 18.04
CA ARG A 81 -1.91 3.07 18.13
C ARG A 81 -1.68 1.60 18.47
N PHE A 82 -0.61 1.00 17.95
CA PHE A 82 -0.42 -0.45 17.98
C PHE A 82 0.93 -0.92 18.53
N CYS A 83 1.88 0.00 18.75
CA CYS A 83 3.21 -0.28 19.26
C CYS A 83 3.92 -1.47 18.57
N PRO A 84 4.06 -1.50 17.23
CA PRO A 84 4.81 -2.55 16.55
C PRO A 84 6.31 -2.43 16.83
N ASP A 85 6.99 -3.57 16.78
CA ASP A 85 8.43 -3.72 17.02
C ASP A 85 9.27 -3.45 15.75
N GLY A 86 8.63 -3.47 14.58
CA GLY A 86 9.28 -3.19 13.30
C GLY A 86 8.28 -2.94 12.18
N TYR A 87 8.79 -2.76 10.96
CA TYR A 87 7.97 -2.51 9.78
C TYR A 87 8.58 -3.14 8.53
N ASN A 88 7.74 -3.61 7.62
CA ASN A 88 8.11 -3.81 6.22
C ASN A 88 7.35 -2.81 5.36
N ILE A 89 8.06 -2.19 4.42
CA ILE A 89 7.49 -1.25 3.46
C ILE A 89 7.81 -1.78 2.07
N GLY A 90 6.81 -1.88 1.20
CA GLY A 90 6.97 -2.51 -0.11
C GLY A 90 5.93 -2.08 -1.13
N VAL A 91 6.29 -2.23 -2.39
CA VAL A 91 5.42 -2.01 -3.55
C VAL A 91 5.61 -3.20 -4.49
N ASN A 92 4.51 -3.77 -4.95
CA ASN A 92 4.52 -4.75 -6.03
C ASN A 92 4.21 -4.03 -7.35
N ILE A 93 5.01 -4.29 -8.37
CA ILE A 93 4.88 -3.67 -9.70
C ILE A 93 4.71 -4.78 -10.74
N GLY A 94 3.51 -4.88 -11.30
CA GLY A 94 3.12 -5.92 -12.25
C GLY A 94 2.74 -7.25 -11.60
N GLU A 95 2.00 -8.07 -12.35
CA GLU A 95 1.46 -9.36 -11.88
C GLU A 95 2.56 -10.33 -11.44
N ALA A 96 3.69 -10.35 -12.16
CA ALA A 96 4.84 -11.20 -11.83
C ALA A 96 5.45 -10.87 -10.46
N ALA A 97 5.30 -9.63 -9.99
CA ALA A 97 5.71 -9.21 -8.64
C ALA A 97 4.59 -9.39 -7.59
N GLY A 98 3.45 -9.97 -7.97
CA GLY A 98 2.31 -10.19 -7.08
C GLY A 98 1.36 -9.00 -6.93
N GLN A 99 1.40 -8.01 -7.82
CA GLN A 99 0.41 -6.94 -7.85
C GLN A 99 -0.93 -7.50 -8.36
N THR A 100 -1.99 -7.34 -7.56
CA THR A 100 -3.34 -7.85 -7.89
C THR A 100 -4.35 -6.73 -8.12
N VAL A 101 -4.11 -5.54 -7.56
CA VAL A 101 -4.85 -4.31 -7.89
C VAL A 101 -3.94 -3.42 -8.72
N MET A 102 -4.33 -3.18 -9.97
CA MET A 102 -3.56 -2.35 -10.93
C MET A 102 -3.75 -0.85 -10.71
N HIS A 103 -3.56 -0.45 -9.46
CA HIS A 103 -3.45 0.92 -8.99
C HIS A 103 -2.36 0.90 -7.94
N LEU A 104 -1.31 1.71 -8.12
CA LEU A 104 -0.18 1.80 -7.22
C LEU A 104 -0.64 1.88 -5.76
N HIS A 105 -0.06 1.04 -4.92
CA HIS A 105 -0.26 1.06 -3.49
C HIS A 105 1.05 0.66 -2.80
N VAL A 106 1.42 1.42 -1.78
CA VAL A 106 2.54 1.11 -0.91
C VAL A 106 2.01 0.40 0.33
N HIS A 107 2.52 -0.80 0.57
CA HIS A 107 2.28 -1.54 1.79
C HIS A 107 3.13 -0.96 2.92
N VAL A 108 2.51 -0.68 4.07
CA VAL A 108 3.21 -0.42 5.34
C VAL A 108 2.72 -1.46 6.33
N ILE A 109 3.52 -2.51 6.50
CA ILE A 109 3.18 -3.69 7.30
C ILE A 109 3.88 -3.58 8.65
N SER A 110 3.08 -3.42 9.69
CA SER A 110 3.56 -3.47 11.08
C SER A 110 4.11 -4.87 11.40
N ARG A 111 5.23 -4.97 12.10
CA ARG A 111 5.83 -6.25 12.52
C ARG A 111 5.94 -6.33 14.03
N TYR A 112 5.77 -7.53 14.57
CA TYR A 112 5.79 -7.81 15.99
C TYR A 112 6.69 -8.99 16.28
N THR A 113 7.37 -8.96 17.42
CA THR A 113 8.19 -10.07 17.87
C THR A 113 7.32 -11.33 18.01
N GLY A 114 7.67 -12.38 17.25
CA GLY A 114 6.93 -13.64 17.21
C GLY A 114 5.76 -13.68 16.22
N ASP A 115 5.54 -12.65 15.39
CA ASP A 115 4.50 -12.66 14.35
C ASP A 115 4.77 -13.66 13.20
N VAL A 116 6.04 -14.02 13.00
CA VAL A 116 6.49 -15.10 12.13
C VAL A 116 7.52 -15.97 12.86
N PRO A 117 7.69 -17.25 12.48
CA PRO A 117 8.64 -18.14 13.13
C PRO A 117 10.12 -17.70 13.03
N ASP A 118 10.53 -17.15 11.88
CA ASP A 118 11.88 -16.61 11.67
C ASP A 118 11.81 -15.32 10.83
N PRO A 119 12.10 -14.14 11.42
CA PRO A 119 12.05 -12.87 10.68
C PRO A 119 13.27 -12.63 9.79
N ARG A 120 14.32 -13.46 9.87
CA ARG A 120 15.53 -13.29 9.05
C ARG A 120 15.18 -13.41 7.57
N GLY A 121 15.62 -12.42 6.81
CA GLY A 121 15.26 -12.29 5.39
C GLY A 121 14.12 -11.31 5.11
N GLY A 122 13.48 -10.77 6.14
CA GLY A 122 12.65 -9.56 6.08
C GLY A 122 11.51 -9.69 5.08
N ILE A 123 11.55 -8.89 4.02
CA ILE A 123 10.53 -8.86 2.96
C ILE A 123 10.23 -10.24 2.35
N ARG A 124 11.23 -11.15 2.32
CA ARG A 124 11.05 -12.51 1.80
C ARG A 124 10.06 -13.33 2.62
N GLY A 125 9.99 -13.09 3.94
CA GLY A 125 9.15 -13.81 4.89
C GLY A 125 7.79 -13.16 5.17
N VAL A 126 7.46 -12.04 4.52
CA VAL A 126 6.17 -11.34 4.70
C VAL A 126 4.98 -12.16 4.20
N ILE A 127 5.22 -13.20 3.39
CA ILE A 127 4.21 -14.10 2.83
C ILE A 127 4.61 -15.56 3.15
N ALA A 128 4.41 -16.01 4.40
CA ALA A 128 4.87 -17.33 4.82
C ALA A 128 4.05 -18.50 4.22
N GLU A 129 2.73 -18.35 4.00
CA GLU A 129 1.86 -19.48 3.62
C GLU A 129 1.59 -19.62 2.10
N ARG A 130 2.09 -18.71 1.24
CA ARG A 130 1.84 -18.76 -0.23
C ARG A 130 3.08 -18.94 -1.11
N GLN A 131 4.25 -19.26 -0.52
CA GLN A 131 5.51 -19.44 -1.25
C GLN A 131 5.93 -20.92 -1.41
N HIS A 132 4.99 -21.86 -1.54
CA HIS A 132 5.37 -23.20 -2.01
C HIS A 132 5.47 -23.21 -3.53
N GLY A 133 6.70 -23.12 -4.04
CA GLY A 133 7.03 -23.54 -5.41
C GLY A 133 8.04 -22.64 -6.11
N GLY A 134 9.33 -22.99 -6.00
CA GLY A 134 10.36 -22.47 -6.89
C GLY A 134 11.75 -22.50 -6.26
N ASN A 135 12.41 -23.65 -6.31
CA ASN A 135 13.87 -23.63 -6.35
C ASN A 135 14.26 -22.95 -7.67
N TRP A 136 15.01 -21.85 -7.59
CA TRP A 136 15.78 -21.32 -8.71
C TRP A 136 17.21 -21.84 -8.61
#